data_AF-A0A6A3H2M7-F1
#
_entry.id   AF-A0A6A3H2M7-F1
#
_cell.length_a   1.000
_cell.length_b   1.000
_cell.length_c   1.000
_cell.angle_alpha   90.00
_cell.angle_beta   90.00
_cell.angle_gamma   90.00
#
_symmetry.space_group_name_H-M   'P 1'
#
loop_
_entity.id
_entity.type
_entity.pdbx_description
1 polymer ?
#
loop_
_entity_poly.entity_id
_entity_poly.type
_entity_poly.pdbx_seq_one_letter_code
_entity_poly.pdbx_strand_id
1 'polypeptide(L)'
;MSPQSTSTSQDVATLQTLKPQPHQLMFASLLQWALTLGLLLQSELPTKQAAPKRRLFRRNSSSSTIKKEKKKEEKKKPTKARSETFRLEPTARDSLTFTRTEEGGAMGAAVSMYWDLEAIGVKLDEVVDLAELQHKVELQGKEQGWTWRKQLEEDREKEEAELSARAAKNALPFARNMLLHEPMEALTLLKFEIDFFKSDNSTRHVASMKKVFFSVVRSSNGRVAEIPEWYIPPYAVNYSREKLTRGSVGTAHRGVWVDRKPVHGTKPEQEGDREEQQKSYKVVVKRYFIHADAIELFRQEVEAWFAIKHINILKLFGASHCSRPALLVLEDATNGPLVNYLTLQRQLQAEKRRVKCKRPEEVNLQWSYRNQRHAL
;
A
#
# COMPACT_ATOMS: atom_id res chain seq x y z
N MET A 1 -19.23 -9.12 -3.07
CA MET A 1 -19.57 -7.68 -3.03
C MET A 1 -18.83 -7.03 -4.19
N SER A 2 -19.55 -6.42 -5.12
CA SER A 2 -18.93 -5.75 -6.27
C SER A 2 -18.14 -4.53 -5.77
N PRO A 3 -16.90 -4.28 -6.25
CA PRO A 3 -16.15 -3.10 -5.86
C PRO A 3 -16.90 -1.86 -6.35
N GLN A 4 -17.22 -0.95 -5.44
CA GLN A 4 -17.87 0.32 -5.77
C GLN A 4 -17.01 1.07 -6.80
N SER A 5 -17.62 1.45 -7.93
CA SER A 5 -16.97 2.30 -8.94
C SER A 5 -16.84 3.72 -8.38
N THR A 6 -15.67 4.08 -7.86
CA THR A 6 -15.36 5.48 -7.53
C THR A 6 -15.23 6.29 -8.82
N SER A 7 -15.74 7.52 -8.81
CA SER A 7 -15.61 8.45 -9.95
C SER A 7 -14.25 9.13 -9.90
N THR A 8 -13.61 9.39 -11.04
CA THR A 8 -12.35 10.16 -11.15
C THR A 8 -12.38 11.48 -10.35
N SER A 9 -13.57 12.07 -10.19
CA SER A 9 -13.78 13.25 -9.35
C SER A 9 -13.55 13.00 -7.86
N GLN A 10 -13.95 11.84 -7.33
CA GLN A 10 -13.70 11.45 -5.94
C GLN A 10 -12.23 11.16 -5.68
N ASP A 11 -11.53 10.57 -6.65
CA ASP A 11 -10.11 10.25 -6.50
C ASP A 11 -9.24 11.51 -6.50
N VAL A 12 -9.52 12.48 -7.39
CA VAL A 12 -8.85 13.80 -7.35
C VAL A 12 -9.17 14.56 -6.06
N ALA A 13 -10.43 14.55 -5.60
CA ALA A 13 -10.79 15.15 -4.32
C ALA A 13 -10.01 14.51 -3.16
N THR A 14 -9.80 13.19 -3.20
CA THR A 14 -9.00 12.48 -2.20
C THR A 14 -7.53 12.91 -2.26
N LEU A 15 -6.93 13.00 -3.44
CA LEU A 15 -5.55 13.48 -3.61
C LEU A 15 -5.35 14.89 -3.08
N GLN A 16 -6.32 15.80 -3.27
CA GLN A 16 -6.25 17.17 -2.75
C GLN A 16 -6.26 17.25 -1.22
N THR A 17 -6.70 16.20 -0.51
CA THR A 17 -6.63 16.16 0.95
C THR A 17 -5.23 15.86 1.47
N LEU A 18 -4.36 15.30 0.63
CA LEU A 18 -3.00 14.93 1.01
C LEU A 18 -2.13 16.19 1.08
N LYS A 19 -1.33 16.30 2.15
CA LYS A 19 -0.41 17.42 2.35
C LYS A 19 1.01 16.88 2.58
N PRO A 20 1.92 17.03 1.60
CA PRO A 20 3.32 16.65 1.78
C PRO A 20 3.96 17.54 2.86
N GLN A 21 4.86 16.96 3.65
CA GLN A 21 5.70 17.73 4.56
C GLN A 21 6.80 18.48 3.79
N PRO A 22 7.40 19.55 4.35
CA PRO A 22 8.41 20.33 3.65
C PRO A 22 9.62 19.53 3.17
N HIS A 23 9.97 18.43 3.85
CA HIS A 23 11.09 17.55 3.52
C HIS A 23 10.71 16.40 2.56
N GLN A 24 9.45 16.30 2.13
CA GLN A 24 8.95 15.23 1.26
C GLN A 24 8.76 15.76 -0.18
N LEU A 25 9.87 16.17 -0.80
CA LEU A 25 9.94 16.69 -2.17
C LEU A 25 9.51 15.64 -3.20
N MET A 26 10.00 14.40 -3.10
CA MET A 26 9.66 13.28 -3.99
C MET A 26 8.14 13.07 -4.03
N PHE A 27 7.53 13.00 -2.85
CA PHE A 27 6.08 12.85 -2.72
C PHE A 27 5.32 14.07 -3.24
N ALA A 28 5.78 15.29 -2.93
CA ALA A 28 5.14 16.51 -3.38
C ALA A 28 5.08 16.61 -4.91
N SER A 29 6.19 16.33 -5.59
CA SER A 29 6.28 16.36 -7.04
C SER A 29 5.41 15.30 -7.71
N LEU A 30 5.42 14.07 -7.20
CA LEU A 30 4.58 13.01 -7.76
C LEU A 30 3.09 13.26 -7.50
N LEU A 31 2.73 13.75 -6.32
CA LEU A 31 1.36 14.15 -5.99
C LEU A 31 0.87 15.25 -6.93
N GLN A 32 1.70 16.27 -7.19
CA GLN A 32 1.37 17.35 -8.12
C GLN A 32 1.14 16.80 -9.52
N TRP A 33 2.00 15.89 -10.00
CA TRP A 33 1.82 15.26 -11.31
C TRP A 33 0.52 14.44 -11.38
N ALA A 34 0.23 13.63 -10.35
CA ALA A 34 -1.01 12.87 -10.26
C ALA A 34 -2.26 13.76 -10.26
N LEU A 35 -2.22 14.91 -9.57
CA LEU A 35 -3.30 15.89 -9.58
C LEU A 35 -3.51 16.52 -10.96
N THR A 36 -2.42 16.91 -11.62
CA THR A 36 -2.48 17.49 -12.97
C THR A 36 -3.08 16.50 -13.97
N LEU A 37 -2.64 15.24 -13.94
CA LEU A 37 -3.21 14.18 -14.77
C LEU A 37 -4.69 13.92 -14.45
N GLY A 38 -5.05 13.88 -13.16
CA GLY A 38 -6.43 13.69 -12.73
C GLY A 38 -7.36 14.81 -13.22
N LEU A 39 -6.90 16.06 -13.21
CA LEU A 39 -7.65 17.21 -13.73
C LEU A 39 -7.78 17.17 -15.27
N LEU A 40 -6.72 16.78 -15.98
CA LEU A 40 -6.77 16.55 -17.43
C LEU A 40 -7.79 15.47 -17.79
N LEU A 41 -7.80 14.35 -17.06
CA LEU A 41 -8.79 13.29 -17.28
C LEU A 41 -10.23 13.76 -17.04
N GLN A 42 -10.45 14.65 -16.06
CA GLN A 42 -11.76 15.25 -15.82
C GLN A 42 -12.22 16.16 -16.97
N SER A 43 -11.30 16.90 -17.62
CA SER A 43 -11.66 17.76 -18.76
C SER A 43 -11.99 16.97 -20.02
N GLU A 44 -11.44 15.77 -20.19
CA GLU A 44 -11.68 14.92 -21.38
C GLU A 44 -12.89 13.97 -21.25
N LEU A 45 -13.40 13.74 -20.04
CA LEU A 45 -14.60 12.94 -19.83
C LEU A 45 -15.82 13.66 -20.42
N PRO A 46 -16.59 13.05 -21.34
CA PRO A 46 -17.76 13.70 -21.90
C PRO A 46 -18.75 14.00 -20.77
N THR A 47 -19.04 15.27 -20.56
CA THR A 47 -20.18 15.69 -19.73
C THR A 47 -21.40 14.93 -20.25
N LYS A 48 -22.01 14.10 -19.40
CA LYS A 48 -23.34 13.56 -19.68
C LYS A 48 -24.29 14.76 -19.79
N GLN A 49 -24.43 15.31 -20.99
CA GLN A 49 -25.47 16.27 -21.29
C GLN A 49 -26.80 15.61 -20.90
N ALA A 50 -27.46 16.20 -19.91
CA ALA A 50 -28.78 15.79 -19.48
C ALA A 50 -29.69 15.80 -20.71
N ALA A 51 -30.17 14.63 -21.12
CA ALA A 51 -31.12 14.52 -22.22
C ALA A 51 -32.35 15.40 -21.90
N PRO A 52 -32.83 16.24 -22.84
CA PRO A 52 -33.98 17.08 -22.59
C PRO A 52 -35.20 16.19 -22.32
N LYS A 53 -35.95 16.53 -21.27
CA LYS A 53 -37.15 15.79 -20.82
C LYS A 53 -38.10 15.58 -22.01
N ARG A 54 -38.21 14.34 -22.50
CA ARG A 54 -39.25 13.96 -23.46
C ARG A 54 -40.62 14.19 -22.80
N ARG A 55 -41.38 15.15 -23.34
CA ARG A 55 -42.79 15.33 -23.01
C ARG A 55 -43.55 14.03 -23.29
N LEU A 56 -44.27 13.55 -22.27
CA LEU A 56 -45.24 12.47 -22.40
C LEU A 56 -46.35 12.92 -23.36
N PHE A 57 -46.40 12.34 -24.56
CA PHE A 57 -47.61 12.33 -25.37
C PHE A 57 -48.08 10.89 -25.57
N ARG A 58 -49.35 10.72 -25.23
CA ARG A 58 -50.14 9.49 -25.17
C ARG A 58 -50.31 8.93 -26.59
N ARG A 59 -50.02 7.64 -26.78
CA ARG A 59 -50.31 6.88 -28.01
C ARG A 59 -51.81 6.81 -28.23
N ASN A 60 -52.28 7.11 -29.44
CA ASN A 60 -53.37 6.40 -30.07
C ASN A 60 -52.87 5.86 -31.42
N SER A 61 -53.24 4.62 -31.67
CA SER A 61 -52.90 3.74 -32.79
C SER A 61 -53.48 4.21 -34.13
N SER A 62 -52.77 3.94 -35.23
CA SER A 62 -53.26 3.17 -36.41
C SER A 62 -52.25 3.13 -37.57
N SER A 63 -52.08 1.93 -38.14
CA SER A 63 -51.77 1.55 -39.53
C SER A 63 -50.97 2.47 -40.46
N SER A 64 -49.84 1.96 -40.99
CA SER A 64 -49.72 1.49 -42.39
C SER A 64 -48.27 1.43 -42.87
N THR A 65 -48.04 0.49 -43.77
CA THR A 65 -46.79 -0.03 -44.33
C THR A 65 -46.12 0.91 -45.33
N ILE A 66 -44.84 1.26 -45.14
CA ILE A 66 -43.92 1.62 -46.24
C ILE A 66 -42.49 1.15 -45.90
N LYS A 67 -41.99 0.21 -46.71
CA LYS A 67 -40.57 -0.20 -46.79
C LYS A 67 -39.72 0.97 -47.31
N LYS A 68 -38.64 1.32 -46.61
CA LYS A 68 -37.46 1.94 -47.23
C LYS A 68 -36.18 1.39 -46.59
N GLU A 69 -35.39 0.79 -47.46
CA GLU A 69 -34.07 0.24 -47.21
C GLU A 69 -33.12 1.28 -46.60
N LYS A 70 -32.30 0.86 -45.64
CA LYS A 70 -31.07 1.57 -45.28
C LYS A 70 -29.94 0.57 -45.09
N LYS A 71 -28.92 0.77 -45.92
CA LYS A 71 -27.60 0.15 -45.94
C LYS A 71 -27.07 -0.16 -44.55
N LYS A 72 -26.63 -1.40 -44.39
CA LYS A 72 -25.84 -1.91 -43.27
C LYS A 72 -24.41 -1.37 -43.45
N GLU A 73 -24.07 -0.32 -42.72
CA GLU A 73 -22.67 0.11 -42.56
C GLU A 73 -22.23 -0.30 -41.16
N GLU A 74 -21.35 -1.30 -41.12
CA GLU A 74 -20.89 -1.98 -39.93
C GLU A 74 -19.86 -1.08 -39.21
N LYS A 75 -20.35 -0.13 -38.40
CA LYS A 75 -19.49 0.60 -37.46
C LYS A 75 -19.08 -0.33 -36.32
N LYS A 76 -17.83 -0.84 -36.40
CA LYS A 76 -17.08 -1.39 -35.26
C LYS A 76 -17.25 -0.46 -34.05
N LYS A 77 -17.80 -0.98 -32.96
CA LYS A 77 -17.89 -0.28 -31.67
C LYS A 77 -16.49 -0.21 -31.02
N PRO A 78 -15.95 0.96 -30.67
CA PRO A 78 -14.86 1.08 -29.72
C PRO A 78 -15.43 1.72 -28.45
N THR A 79 -16.18 0.98 -27.63
CA THR A 79 -16.78 1.54 -26.40
C THR A 79 -16.58 0.68 -25.16
N LYS A 80 -15.53 -0.15 -25.14
CA LYS A 80 -15.17 -0.91 -23.93
C LYS A 80 -13.78 -0.60 -23.35
N ALA A 81 -12.90 0.06 -24.09
CA ALA A 81 -11.54 0.41 -23.62
C ALA A 81 -11.47 1.74 -22.84
N ARG A 82 -12.46 2.63 -23.00
CA ARG A 82 -12.41 4.01 -22.49
C ARG A 82 -12.83 4.19 -21.02
N SER A 83 -12.94 3.10 -20.26
CA SER A 83 -13.52 3.11 -18.90
C SER A 83 -12.69 2.40 -17.84
N GLU A 84 -11.43 2.04 -18.12
CA GLU A 84 -10.51 1.70 -17.05
C GLU A 84 -10.18 2.99 -16.29
N THR A 85 -10.88 3.13 -15.18
CA THR A 85 -10.97 4.34 -14.38
C THR A 85 -9.67 4.48 -13.59
N PHE A 86 -9.03 5.65 -13.66
CA PHE A 86 -7.92 6.06 -12.78
C PHE A 86 -8.19 5.59 -11.35
N ARG A 87 -7.51 4.54 -10.90
CA ARG A 87 -7.64 4.02 -9.53
C ARG A 87 -6.29 4.08 -8.85
N LEU A 88 -6.21 4.95 -7.87
CA LEU A 88 -5.20 4.83 -6.82
C LEU A 88 -5.71 3.83 -5.81
N GLU A 89 -5.09 2.64 -5.77
CA GLU A 89 -5.41 1.59 -4.80
C GLU A 89 -5.37 2.17 -3.37
N PRO A 90 -6.34 1.85 -2.50
CA PRO A 90 -6.39 2.35 -1.12
C PRO A 90 -5.08 2.15 -0.35
N THR A 91 -4.35 1.09 -0.69
CA THR A 91 -3.07 0.69 -0.10
C THR A 91 -1.94 1.69 -0.40
N ALA A 92 -1.93 2.34 -1.57
CA ALA A 92 -0.97 3.39 -1.93
C ALA A 92 -1.24 4.69 -1.14
N ARG A 93 -2.50 4.94 -0.75
CA ARG A 93 -2.86 6.07 0.12
C ARG A 93 -2.30 5.91 1.52
N ASP A 94 -2.25 4.67 2.02
CA ASP A 94 -1.80 4.37 3.36
C ASP A 94 -0.26 4.42 3.48
N SER A 95 0.50 4.03 2.43
CA SER A 95 1.97 4.20 2.34
C SER A 95 2.42 5.65 2.53
N LEU A 96 1.59 6.60 2.09
CA LEU A 96 1.88 8.05 2.08
C LEU A 96 1.52 8.76 3.41
N THR A 97 0.86 8.07 4.34
CA THR A 97 0.33 8.68 5.57
C THR A 97 1.07 8.29 6.85
N PHE A 98 2.30 7.79 6.76
CA PHE A 98 3.09 7.51 7.95
C PHE A 98 3.64 8.80 8.59
N THR A 99 2.75 9.53 9.24
CA THR A 99 3.06 10.64 10.13
C THR A 99 3.38 10.10 11.50
N ARG A 100 4.68 9.95 11.74
CA ARG A 100 5.42 10.26 12.98
C ARG A 100 6.64 9.36 13.02
N THR A 101 7.61 9.68 12.18
CA THR A 101 8.99 9.39 12.55
C THR A 101 9.72 10.71 12.57
N GLU A 102 10.24 11.04 13.75
CA GLU A 102 11.40 11.91 13.90
C GLU A 102 12.47 11.53 12.87
N GLU A 103 13.34 12.48 12.54
CA GLU A 103 14.24 12.52 11.37
C GLU A 103 15.03 11.21 11.09
N GLY A 104 15.27 10.36 12.09
CA GLY A 104 15.94 9.06 11.93
C GLY A 104 15.11 7.99 11.21
N GLY A 105 13.79 7.94 11.39
CA GLY A 105 12.93 6.97 10.69
C GLY A 105 12.65 7.37 9.25
N ALA A 106 12.60 8.67 8.96
CA ALA A 106 12.53 9.19 7.59
C ALA A 106 13.76 8.76 6.77
N MET A 107 14.95 8.78 7.39
CA MET A 107 16.20 8.39 6.73
C MET A 107 16.20 6.90 6.32
N GLY A 108 15.63 6.01 7.15
CA GLY A 108 15.52 4.58 6.85
C GLY A 108 14.38 4.22 5.89
N ALA A 109 13.34 5.06 5.77
CA ALA A 109 12.19 4.79 4.90
C ALA A 109 12.36 5.33 3.46
N ALA A 110 13.39 6.15 3.20
CA ALA A 110 13.56 6.89 1.95
C ALA A 110 13.58 5.98 0.70
N VAL A 111 14.31 4.86 0.76
CA VAL A 111 14.37 3.89 -0.37
C VAL A 111 13.02 3.26 -0.62
N SER A 112 12.33 2.81 0.43
CA SER A 112 10.99 2.21 0.27
C SER A 112 10.01 3.22 -0.32
N MET A 113 10.07 4.47 0.12
CA MET A 113 9.24 5.55 -0.41
C MET A 113 9.54 5.80 -1.89
N TYR A 114 10.80 5.84 -2.28
CA TYR A 114 11.20 6.00 -3.68
C TYR A 114 10.58 4.92 -4.58
N TRP A 115 10.74 3.65 -4.22
CA TRP A 115 10.19 2.53 -5.01
C TRP A 115 8.66 2.52 -5.03
N ASP A 116 8.01 2.93 -3.94
CA ASP A 116 6.54 3.03 -3.91
C ASP A 116 6.04 4.16 -4.81
N LEU A 117 6.73 5.30 -4.80
CA LEU A 117 6.45 6.44 -5.68
C LEU A 117 6.74 6.10 -7.15
N GLU A 118 7.81 5.37 -7.43
CA GLU A 118 8.11 4.89 -8.79
C GLU A 118 7.02 3.96 -9.30
N ALA A 119 6.58 2.99 -8.49
CA ALA A 119 5.49 2.09 -8.86
C ALA A 119 4.17 2.82 -9.11
N ILE A 120 3.89 3.91 -8.35
CA ILE A 120 2.76 4.79 -8.64
C ILE A 120 2.97 5.51 -9.97
N GLY A 121 4.16 6.02 -10.23
CA GLY A 121 4.45 6.73 -11.46
C GLY A 121 4.34 5.87 -12.71
N VAL A 122 4.76 4.61 -12.65
CA VAL A 122 4.55 3.64 -13.75
C VAL A 122 3.06 3.46 -14.05
N LYS A 123 2.21 3.35 -13.03
CA LYS A 123 0.74 3.28 -13.23
C LYS A 123 0.17 4.56 -13.81
N LEU A 124 0.75 5.71 -13.50
CA LEU A 124 0.34 6.98 -14.08
C LEU A 124 0.72 7.06 -15.57
N ASP A 125 1.90 6.56 -15.95
CA ASP A 125 2.29 6.42 -17.37
C ASP A 125 1.28 5.53 -18.12
N GLU A 126 0.91 4.37 -17.56
CA GLU A 126 -0.11 3.48 -18.15
C GLU A 126 -1.44 4.20 -18.38
N VAL A 127 -1.86 5.06 -17.44
CA VAL A 127 -3.09 5.85 -17.60
C VAL A 127 -2.95 6.91 -18.69
N VAL A 128 -1.80 7.58 -18.79
CA VAL A 128 -1.53 8.54 -19.87
C VAL A 128 -1.63 7.84 -21.22
N ASP A 129 -1.10 6.62 -21.32
CA ASP A 129 -1.12 5.83 -22.54
C ASP A 129 -2.53 5.39 -22.93
N LEU A 130 -3.31 4.86 -21.98
CA LEU A 130 -4.68 4.43 -22.22
C LEU A 130 -5.63 5.60 -22.57
N ALA A 131 -5.32 6.80 -22.09
CA ALA A 131 -6.12 8.00 -22.32
C ALA A 131 -5.68 8.81 -23.56
N GLU A 132 -4.62 8.39 -24.26
CA GLU A 132 -4.03 9.10 -25.42
C GLU A 132 -3.66 10.56 -25.08
N LEU A 133 -3.11 10.80 -23.88
CA LEU A 133 -2.82 12.13 -23.34
C LEU A 133 -1.37 12.59 -23.52
N GLN A 134 -0.52 11.83 -24.21
CA GLN A 134 0.92 12.08 -24.31
C GLN A 134 1.23 13.51 -24.79
N HIS A 135 0.59 13.93 -25.88
CA HIS A 135 0.79 15.27 -26.45
C HIS A 135 0.37 16.41 -25.51
N LYS A 136 -0.61 16.21 -24.63
CA LYS A 136 -1.06 17.25 -23.68
C LYS A 136 -0.16 17.34 -22.46
N VAL A 137 0.40 16.21 -22.02
CA VAL A 137 1.39 16.17 -20.94
C VAL A 137 2.68 16.86 -21.38
N GLU A 138 3.11 16.67 -22.64
CA GLU A 138 4.25 17.38 -23.22
C GLU A 138 4.03 18.90 -23.34
N LEU A 139 2.81 19.34 -23.62
CA LEU A 139 2.47 20.77 -23.82
C LEU A 139 2.34 21.58 -22.52
N GLN A 140 2.22 20.95 -21.34
CA GLN A 140 2.01 21.65 -20.06
C GLN A 140 3.26 22.26 -19.41
N GLY A 141 4.32 22.49 -20.18
CA GLY A 141 5.36 23.45 -19.80
C GLY A 141 6.45 22.91 -18.89
N LYS A 142 7.00 21.73 -19.20
CA LYS A 142 8.32 21.35 -18.68
C LYS A 142 9.26 21.11 -19.87
N GLU A 143 10.54 21.39 -19.66
CA GLU A 143 11.58 21.44 -20.69
C GLU A 143 11.58 20.22 -21.62
N GLN A 144 12.07 20.38 -22.86
CA GLN A 144 12.26 19.26 -23.78
C GLN A 144 13.06 18.13 -23.12
N GLY A 145 12.46 16.96 -22.92
CA GLY A 145 13.08 15.81 -22.27
C GLY A 145 12.84 15.67 -20.77
N TRP A 146 11.91 16.44 -20.18
CA TRP A 146 11.43 16.24 -18.81
C TRP A 146 10.65 14.91 -18.68
N THR A 147 10.90 14.17 -17.60
CA THR A 147 10.10 13.01 -17.20
C THR A 147 9.88 13.05 -15.70
N TRP A 148 8.77 12.50 -15.21
CA TRP A 148 8.51 12.39 -13.77
C TRP A 148 9.61 11.59 -13.06
N ARG A 149 10.24 10.61 -13.73
CA ARG A 149 11.38 9.84 -13.21
C ARG A 149 12.60 10.72 -12.94
N LYS A 150 12.98 11.60 -13.89
CA LYS A 150 14.06 12.57 -13.70
C LYS A 150 13.78 13.50 -12.52
N GLN A 151 12.54 14.01 -12.44
CA GLN A 151 12.13 14.86 -11.31
C GLN A 151 12.23 14.12 -9.97
N LEU A 152 11.76 12.87 -9.93
CA LEU A 152 11.80 12.04 -8.73
C LEU A 152 13.24 11.81 -8.25
N GLU A 153 14.16 11.58 -9.18
CA GLU A 153 15.58 11.39 -8.89
C GLU A 153 16.25 12.69 -8.39
N GLU A 154 15.97 13.82 -9.03
CA GLU A 154 16.46 15.13 -8.56
C GLU A 154 15.92 15.48 -7.17
N ASP A 155 14.65 15.16 -6.90
CA ASP A 155 14.03 15.40 -5.60
C ASP A 155 14.61 14.46 -4.53
N ARG A 156 14.88 13.19 -4.87
CA ARG A 156 15.62 12.26 -4.02
C ARG A 156 16.98 12.84 -3.64
N GLU A 157 17.75 13.32 -4.62
CA GLU A 157 19.07 13.89 -4.34
C GLU A 157 19.00 15.11 -3.41
N LYS A 158 18.00 15.99 -3.60
CA LYS A 158 17.78 17.16 -2.74
C LYS A 158 17.42 16.76 -1.31
N GLU A 159 16.51 15.81 -1.13
CA GLU A 159 16.14 15.30 0.19
C GLU A 159 17.36 14.68 0.91
N GLU A 160 18.13 13.83 0.21
CA GLU A 160 19.35 13.24 0.75
C GLU A 160 20.41 14.30 1.12
N ALA A 161 20.57 15.33 0.28
CA ALA A 161 21.50 16.43 0.54
C ALA A 161 21.09 17.24 1.78
N GLU A 162 19.80 17.50 1.95
CA GLU A 162 19.28 18.18 3.13
C GLU A 162 19.47 17.35 4.40
N LEU A 163 19.13 16.06 4.36
CA LEU A 163 19.33 15.13 5.48
C LEU A 163 20.82 15.02 5.86
N SER A 164 21.71 14.94 4.87
CA SER A 164 23.16 14.96 5.06
C SER A 164 23.63 16.26 5.74
N ALA A 165 23.15 17.41 5.29
CA ALA A 165 23.49 18.71 5.88
C ALA A 165 23.00 18.82 7.35
N ARG A 166 21.80 18.31 7.66
CA ARG A 166 21.25 18.25 9.02
C ARG A 166 22.08 17.32 9.91
N ALA A 167 22.37 16.11 9.43
CA ALA A 167 23.23 15.14 10.10
C ALA A 167 24.65 15.70 10.37
N ALA A 168 25.14 16.58 9.50
CA ALA A 168 26.44 17.22 9.65
C ALA A 168 26.47 18.33 10.70
N LYS A 169 25.48 19.23 10.70
CA LYS A 169 25.43 20.40 11.58
C LYS A 169 25.13 20.03 13.05
N ASN A 170 24.42 18.93 13.26
CA ASN A 170 23.69 18.71 14.51
C ASN A 170 23.49 17.21 14.79
N ALA A 171 24.57 16.40 14.76
CA ALA A 171 24.45 14.97 15.06
C ALA A 171 23.89 14.68 16.49
N LEU A 172 24.06 15.59 17.45
CA LEU A 172 23.64 15.41 18.85
C LEU A 172 22.15 15.68 19.15
N PRO A 173 21.47 16.70 18.57
CA PRO A 173 20.03 16.92 18.83
C PRO A 173 19.11 15.79 18.39
N PHE A 174 19.53 14.88 17.50
CA PHE A 174 18.75 13.67 17.19
C PHE A 174 18.38 12.87 18.45
N ALA A 175 19.12 13.01 19.55
CA ALA A 175 18.86 12.24 20.77
C ALA A 175 18.48 13.06 22.00
N ARG A 176 18.72 14.38 22.00
CA ARG A 176 18.51 15.21 23.21
C ARG A 176 17.04 15.34 23.62
N ASN A 177 16.11 15.18 22.68
CA ASN A 177 14.68 15.35 22.91
C ASN A 177 13.86 14.07 22.60
N MET A 178 14.52 12.92 22.47
CA MET A 178 13.82 11.68 22.16
C MET A 178 13.00 11.15 23.34
N LEU A 179 11.80 10.65 23.06
CA LEU A 179 11.02 9.85 24.00
C LEU A 179 11.75 8.54 24.29
N LEU A 180 11.46 7.91 25.43
CA LEU A 180 12.19 6.72 25.92
C LEU A 180 12.29 5.56 24.91
N HIS A 181 11.34 5.43 23.99
CA HIS A 181 11.31 4.37 22.96
C HIS A 181 12.03 4.75 21.66
N GLU A 182 12.07 6.03 21.31
CA GLU A 182 12.53 6.52 20.01
C GLU A 182 13.99 6.17 19.67
N PRO A 183 14.96 6.15 20.61
CA PRO A 183 16.33 5.81 20.29
C PRO A 183 16.46 4.38 19.77
N MET A 184 15.80 3.41 20.41
CA MET A 184 15.88 2.01 19.99
C MET A 184 15.19 1.79 18.65
N GLU A 185 14.06 2.47 18.42
CA GLU A 185 13.34 2.42 17.14
C GLU A 185 14.19 3.01 16.00
N ALA A 186 14.79 4.18 16.22
CA ALA A 186 15.67 4.83 15.25
C ALA A 186 16.92 3.99 14.96
N LEU A 187 17.57 3.45 15.98
CA LEU A 187 18.74 2.57 15.80
C LEU A 187 18.39 1.31 15.01
N THR A 188 17.24 0.69 15.30
CA THR A 188 16.80 -0.53 14.61
C THR A 188 16.50 -0.25 13.14
N LEU A 189 15.77 0.83 12.83
CA LEU A 189 15.46 1.22 11.46
C LEU A 189 16.72 1.57 10.65
N LEU A 190 17.60 2.39 11.21
CA LEU A 190 18.85 2.78 10.56
C LEU A 190 19.77 1.56 10.34
N LYS A 191 19.89 0.68 11.33
CA LYS A 191 20.72 -0.52 11.22
C LYS A 191 20.18 -1.49 10.17
N PHE A 192 18.86 -1.70 10.13
CA PHE A 192 18.23 -2.51 9.09
C PHE A 192 18.53 -1.98 7.69
N GLU A 193 18.35 -0.67 7.47
CA GLU A 193 18.61 -0.05 6.17
C GLU A 193 20.09 -0.16 5.77
N ILE A 194 21.01 0.08 6.71
CA ILE A 194 22.47 -0.03 6.47
C ILE A 194 22.89 -1.47 6.16
N ASP A 195 22.26 -2.47 6.78
CA ASP A 195 22.63 -3.87 6.62
C ASP A 195 22.08 -4.46 5.32
N PHE A 196 20.82 -4.16 4.99
CA PHE A 196 20.09 -4.83 3.90
C PHE A 196 19.99 -3.99 2.62
N PHE A 197 20.02 -2.67 2.71
CA PHE A 197 19.75 -1.78 1.56
C PHE A 197 20.93 -0.85 1.23
N LYS A 198 22.13 -1.18 1.69
CA LYS A 198 23.34 -0.38 1.40
C LYS A 198 23.61 -0.16 -0.09
N SER A 199 23.29 -1.14 -0.94
CA SER A 199 23.49 -1.05 -2.40
C SER A 199 22.50 -0.12 -3.08
N ASP A 200 21.31 0.01 -2.50
CA ASP A 200 20.18 0.72 -3.09
C ASP A 200 20.20 2.19 -2.68
N ASN A 201 20.95 2.50 -1.62
CA ASN A 201 21.20 3.84 -1.12
C ASN A 201 22.45 4.47 -1.74
N SER A 202 22.40 5.79 -1.95
CA SER A 202 23.59 6.55 -2.36
C SER A 202 24.68 6.46 -1.28
N THR A 203 25.95 6.55 -1.69
CA THR A 203 27.09 6.55 -0.76
C THR A 203 27.00 7.70 0.25
N ARG A 204 26.47 8.85 -0.18
CA ARG A 204 26.18 10.03 0.63
C ARG A 204 25.13 9.74 1.69
N HIS A 205 24.03 9.09 1.31
CA HIS A 205 22.94 8.74 2.24
C HIS A 205 23.38 7.71 3.27
N VAL A 206 24.08 6.65 2.84
CA VAL A 206 24.66 5.64 3.75
C VAL A 206 25.62 6.27 4.76
N ALA A 207 26.47 7.20 4.33
CA ALA A 207 27.36 7.93 5.24
C ALA A 207 26.59 8.76 6.27
N SER A 208 25.49 9.40 5.84
CA SER A 208 24.62 10.20 6.70
C SER A 208 23.88 9.33 7.72
N MET A 209 23.30 8.22 7.28
CA MET A 209 22.67 7.22 8.16
C MET A 209 23.63 6.69 9.23
N LYS A 210 24.87 6.33 8.84
CA LYS A 210 25.89 5.88 9.80
C LYS A 210 26.24 6.97 10.80
N LYS A 211 26.37 8.22 10.36
CA LYS A 211 26.69 9.35 11.23
C LYS A 211 25.60 9.56 12.28
N VAL A 212 24.33 9.52 11.88
CA VAL A 212 23.18 9.62 12.79
C VAL A 212 23.12 8.39 13.71
N PHE A 213 23.26 7.18 13.19
CA PHE A 213 23.28 5.93 13.97
C PHE A 213 24.29 6.01 15.12
N PHE A 214 25.56 6.29 14.83
CA PHE A 214 26.58 6.39 15.89
C PHE A 214 26.33 7.55 16.85
N SER A 215 25.65 8.61 16.41
CA SER A 215 25.28 9.70 17.28
C SER A 215 24.20 9.31 18.29
N VAL A 216 23.16 8.60 17.83
CA VAL A 216 22.11 8.05 18.71
C VAL A 216 22.71 7.03 19.68
N VAL A 217 23.62 6.16 19.24
CA VAL A 217 24.34 5.22 20.15
C VAL A 217 25.07 5.97 21.27
N ARG A 218 25.85 7.01 20.94
CA ARG A 218 26.65 7.76 21.93
C ARG A 218 25.82 8.52 22.96
N SER A 219 24.60 8.92 22.59
CA SER A 219 23.77 9.83 23.38
C SER A 219 22.67 9.11 24.18
N SER A 220 22.17 7.97 23.67
CA SER A 220 21.14 7.17 24.34
C SER A 220 21.71 6.00 25.16
N ASN A 221 23.00 5.67 25.00
CA ASN A 221 23.61 4.43 25.49
C ASN A 221 22.91 3.14 24.99
N GLY A 222 22.03 3.27 23.99
CA GLY A 222 21.35 2.15 23.33
C GLY A 222 22.29 1.40 22.39
N ARG A 223 22.11 0.09 22.31
CA ARG A 223 22.84 -0.77 21.37
C ARG A 223 21.86 -1.65 20.61
N VAL A 224 22.05 -1.73 19.30
CA VAL A 224 21.39 -2.70 18.43
C VAL A 224 22.48 -3.60 17.88
N ALA A 225 22.52 -4.86 18.35
CA ALA A 225 23.55 -5.81 17.98
C ALA A 225 23.36 -6.31 16.54
N GLU A 226 22.31 -7.10 16.33
CA GLU A 226 21.93 -7.67 15.04
C GLU A 226 20.43 -7.49 14.83
N ILE A 227 20.05 -7.27 13.57
CA ILE A 227 18.64 -7.19 13.20
C ILE A 227 18.10 -8.61 13.01
N PRO A 228 17.11 -9.04 13.81
CA PRO A 228 16.57 -10.39 13.70
C PRO A 228 16.00 -10.69 12.32
N GLU A 229 16.02 -11.96 11.91
CA GLU A 229 15.50 -12.37 10.61
C GLU A 229 14.03 -11.98 10.42
N TRP A 230 13.23 -12.11 11.49
CA TRP A 230 11.79 -11.81 11.52
C TRP A 230 11.46 -10.32 11.50
N TYR A 231 12.43 -9.42 11.63
CA TYR A 231 12.15 -8.00 11.69
C TYR A 231 11.64 -7.50 10.34
N ILE A 232 10.46 -6.88 10.35
CA ILE A 232 9.86 -6.21 9.19
C ILE A 232 9.69 -4.74 9.57
N PRO A 233 10.31 -3.80 8.84
CA PRO A 233 10.12 -2.39 9.13
C PRO A 233 8.66 -1.97 8.83
N PRO A 234 8.09 -1.00 9.58
CA PRO A 234 6.69 -0.61 9.40
C PRO A 234 6.37 -0.14 7.97
N TYR A 235 7.34 0.51 7.32
CA TYR A 235 7.20 1.03 5.95
C TYR A 235 7.14 -0.06 4.87
N ALA A 236 7.55 -1.30 5.16
CA ALA A 236 7.46 -2.40 4.19
C ALA A 236 6.05 -3.01 4.09
N VAL A 237 5.12 -2.62 4.98
CA VAL A 237 3.80 -3.22 5.08
C VAL A 237 2.71 -2.19 4.84
N ASN A 238 1.91 -2.43 3.80
CA ASN A 238 0.80 -1.56 3.44
C ASN A 238 -0.53 -2.24 3.82
N TYR A 239 -1.31 -1.65 4.72
CA TYR A 239 -2.55 -2.24 5.22
C TYR A 239 -3.68 -1.23 5.29
N SER A 240 -4.91 -1.72 5.12
CA SER A 240 -6.09 -0.88 5.03
C SER A 240 -6.40 -0.18 6.34
N ARG A 241 -7.08 0.97 6.24
CA ARG A 241 -7.72 1.63 7.39
C ARG A 241 -8.93 0.87 7.95
N GLU A 242 -9.49 -0.05 7.17
CA GLU A 242 -10.66 -0.84 7.57
C GLU A 242 -10.26 -1.93 8.56
N LYS A 243 -10.82 -1.83 9.78
CA LYS A 243 -10.55 -2.78 10.86
C LYS A 243 -11.24 -4.10 10.54
N LEU A 244 -10.44 -5.15 10.36
CA LEU A 244 -10.94 -6.53 10.22
C LEU A 244 -11.52 -7.04 11.54
N THR A 245 -10.78 -6.85 12.64
CA THR A 245 -11.22 -7.20 13.99
C THR A 245 -10.68 -6.21 15.02
N ARG A 246 -11.42 -6.05 16.12
CA ARG A 246 -11.00 -5.28 17.29
C ARG A 246 -10.98 -6.22 18.50
N GLY A 247 -9.79 -6.45 19.05
CA GLY A 247 -9.62 -7.16 20.31
C GLY A 247 -9.42 -6.19 21.48
N SER A 248 -9.26 -6.73 22.69
CA SER A 248 -8.90 -5.95 23.88
C SER A 248 -7.51 -5.33 23.79
N VAL A 249 -6.56 -6.03 23.13
CA VAL A 249 -5.14 -5.67 23.09
C VAL A 249 -4.75 -4.94 21.79
N GLY A 250 -5.66 -4.83 20.82
CA GLY A 250 -5.29 -4.30 19.51
C GLY A 250 -6.35 -4.34 18.42
N THR A 251 -5.91 -4.00 17.21
CA THR A 251 -6.75 -4.06 15.99
C THR A 251 -6.04 -4.86 14.90
N ALA A 252 -6.80 -5.59 14.09
CA ALA A 252 -6.26 -6.29 12.92
C ALA A 252 -6.76 -5.65 11.63
N HIS A 253 -5.90 -5.58 10.63
CA HIS A 253 -6.16 -4.97 9.32
C HIS A 253 -5.66 -5.90 8.23
N ARG A 254 -6.31 -5.90 7.06
CA ARG A 254 -5.81 -6.64 5.90
C ARG A 254 -4.80 -5.78 5.15
N GLY A 255 -3.75 -6.41 4.66
CA GLY A 255 -2.70 -5.70 3.96
C GLY A 255 -1.93 -6.56 2.98
N VAL A 256 -0.93 -5.92 2.40
CA VAL A 256 0.05 -6.50 1.51
C VAL A 256 1.42 -6.17 2.09
N TRP A 257 2.22 -7.20 2.28
CA TRP A 257 3.63 -7.07 2.62
C TRP A 257 4.44 -7.43 1.38
N VAL A 258 5.40 -6.57 1.04
CA VAL A 258 6.34 -6.80 -0.05
C VAL A 258 7.69 -7.08 0.58
N ASP A 259 8.17 -8.31 0.44
CA ASP A 259 9.51 -8.65 0.91
C ASP A 259 10.54 -8.12 -0.08
N ARG A 260 11.20 -7.04 0.30
CA ARG A 260 12.30 -6.42 -0.45
C ARG A 260 13.68 -6.79 0.11
N LYS A 261 13.74 -7.61 1.18
CA LYS A 261 15.00 -7.95 1.82
C LYS A 261 15.82 -8.82 0.86
N PRO A 262 17.06 -8.44 0.51
CA PRO A 262 17.88 -9.28 -0.35
C PRO A 262 18.18 -10.61 0.33
N VAL A 263 18.09 -11.71 -0.42
CA VAL A 263 18.42 -13.05 0.06
C VAL A 263 19.93 -13.11 0.29
N HIS A 264 20.34 -13.08 1.56
CA HIS A 264 21.70 -13.22 2.07
C HIS A 264 22.83 -12.76 1.13
N GLY A 265 23.21 -11.48 1.23
CA GLY A 265 24.55 -10.99 0.86
C GLY A 265 25.00 -11.17 -0.59
N THR A 266 24.15 -11.69 -1.47
CA THR A 266 24.50 -11.96 -2.86
C THR A 266 24.01 -10.80 -3.70
N LYS A 267 24.95 -10.11 -4.36
CA LYS A 267 24.63 -9.09 -5.36
C LYS A 267 23.76 -9.76 -6.43
N PRO A 268 22.63 -9.19 -6.85
CA PRO A 268 22.05 -9.56 -8.13
C PRO A 268 23.07 -9.16 -9.21
N GLU A 269 23.70 -10.15 -9.85
CA GLU A 269 24.71 -9.93 -10.88
C GLU A 269 24.10 -9.34 -12.16
N GLN A 270 22.77 -9.42 -12.32
CA GLN A 270 22.03 -8.85 -13.44
C GLN A 270 20.71 -8.20 -12.99
N GLU A 271 20.31 -7.15 -13.70
CA GLU A 271 19.08 -6.39 -13.47
C GLU A 271 17.82 -7.26 -13.63
N GLY A 272 17.90 -8.32 -14.46
CA GLY A 272 16.81 -9.27 -14.71
C GLY A 272 16.51 -10.25 -13.57
N ASP A 273 17.46 -10.53 -12.68
CA ASP A 273 17.24 -11.47 -11.55
C ASP A 273 16.48 -10.79 -10.38
N ARG A 274 16.45 -9.46 -10.34
CA ARG A 274 15.80 -8.68 -9.27
C ARG A 274 14.28 -8.81 -9.29
N GLU A 275 13.68 -8.95 -10.48
CA GLU A 275 12.24 -9.13 -10.64
C GLU A 275 11.75 -10.48 -10.09
N GLU A 276 12.60 -11.52 -10.04
CA GLU A 276 12.23 -12.85 -9.57
C GLU A 276 12.12 -12.97 -8.03
N GLN A 277 12.62 -12.02 -7.25
CA GLN A 277 12.76 -12.18 -5.79
C GLN A 277 11.79 -11.35 -4.95
N GLN A 278 11.12 -10.34 -5.52
CA GLN A 278 10.17 -9.52 -4.78
C GLN A 278 8.85 -10.29 -4.56
N LYS A 279 8.74 -10.97 -3.42
CA LYS A 279 7.53 -11.72 -3.06
C LYS A 279 6.52 -10.82 -2.36
N SER A 280 5.34 -10.72 -2.97
CA SER A 280 4.19 -10.04 -2.40
C SER A 280 3.28 -11.03 -1.67
N TYR A 281 2.99 -10.74 -0.40
CA TYR A 281 2.16 -11.58 0.46
C TYR A 281 0.90 -10.82 0.86
N LYS A 282 -0.26 -11.48 0.75
CA LYS A 282 -1.48 -11.03 1.42
C LYS A 282 -1.39 -11.38 2.88
N VAL A 283 -1.47 -10.37 3.74
CA VAL A 283 -1.18 -10.49 5.17
C VAL A 283 -2.30 -9.89 6.02
N VAL A 284 -2.32 -10.29 7.29
CA VAL A 284 -3.07 -9.59 8.33
C VAL A 284 -2.06 -8.89 9.24
N VAL A 285 -2.23 -7.58 9.39
CA VAL A 285 -1.43 -6.75 10.27
C VAL A 285 -2.18 -6.55 11.58
N LYS A 286 -1.65 -7.12 12.66
CA LYS A 286 -2.17 -6.87 14.00
C LYS A 286 -1.36 -5.75 14.66
N ARG A 287 -2.07 -4.77 15.21
CA ARG A 287 -1.53 -3.57 15.84
C ARG A 287 -1.75 -3.62 17.35
N TYR A 288 -0.67 -3.60 18.13
CA TYR A 288 -0.68 -3.70 19.59
C TYR A 288 -0.03 -2.49 20.25
N PHE A 289 -0.59 -2.04 21.37
CA PHE A 289 0.08 -1.04 22.20
C PHE A 289 0.98 -1.74 23.20
N ILE A 290 2.29 -1.53 23.06
CA ILE A 290 3.30 -2.00 24.02
C ILE A 290 3.93 -0.80 24.71
N HIS A 291 4.21 -0.93 26.00
CA HIS A 291 5.02 0.05 26.72
C HIS A 291 6.50 -0.10 26.34
N ALA A 292 7.31 0.95 26.56
CA ALA A 292 8.71 0.98 26.12
C ALA A 292 9.59 -0.06 26.85
N ASP A 293 9.29 -0.34 28.12
CA ASP A 293 9.90 -1.37 28.95
C ASP A 293 9.51 -2.80 28.55
N ALA A 294 8.39 -2.98 27.84
CA ALA A 294 7.90 -4.28 27.36
C ALA A 294 8.45 -4.70 25.98
N ILE A 295 9.34 -3.89 25.36
CA ILE A 295 9.88 -4.18 24.02
C ILE A 295 10.66 -5.51 24.02
N GLU A 296 11.42 -5.81 25.07
CA GLU A 296 12.20 -7.04 25.12
C GLU A 296 11.31 -8.29 25.25
N LEU A 297 10.25 -8.22 26.05
CA LEU A 297 9.24 -9.29 26.14
C LEU A 297 8.54 -9.50 24.79
N PHE A 298 8.17 -8.41 24.11
CA PHE A 298 7.61 -8.48 22.77
C PHE A 298 8.56 -9.18 21.79
N ARG A 299 9.86 -8.86 21.83
CA ARG A 299 10.87 -9.52 20.98
C ARG A 299 10.96 -11.01 21.27
N GLN A 300 10.98 -11.42 22.53
CA GLN A 300 11.06 -12.83 22.92
C GLN A 300 9.83 -13.63 22.46
N GLU A 301 8.62 -13.07 22.61
CA GLU A 301 7.39 -13.70 22.13
C GLU A 301 7.37 -13.85 20.61
N VAL A 302 7.83 -12.81 19.89
CA VAL A 302 7.94 -12.83 18.43
C VAL A 302 8.96 -13.86 17.97
N GLU A 303 10.14 -13.92 18.59
CA GLU A 303 11.19 -14.90 18.27
C GLU A 303 10.67 -16.32 18.44
N ALA A 304 10.02 -16.60 19.59
CA ALA A 304 9.43 -17.90 19.86
C ALA A 304 8.37 -18.28 18.83
N TRP A 305 7.47 -17.36 18.46
CA TRP A 305 6.44 -17.63 17.45
C TRP A 305 7.04 -17.79 16.05
N PHE A 306 8.00 -16.95 15.66
CA PHE A 306 8.66 -17.05 14.35
C PHE A 306 9.37 -18.40 14.16
N ALA A 307 9.95 -18.95 15.22
CA ALA A 307 10.58 -20.27 15.21
C ALA A 307 9.57 -21.43 15.01
N ILE A 308 8.30 -21.24 15.38
CA ILE A 308 7.27 -22.28 15.28
C ILE A 308 6.78 -22.40 13.82
N LYS A 309 7.22 -23.46 13.14
CA LYS A 309 6.80 -23.79 11.76
C LYS A 309 5.88 -25.01 11.77
N HIS A 310 4.57 -24.77 11.78
CA HIS A 310 3.58 -25.85 11.81
C HIS A 310 2.34 -25.53 10.97
N ILE A 311 1.77 -26.53 10.28
CA ILE A 311 0.65 -26.37 9.34
C ILE A 311 -0.65 -25.80 9.97
N ASN A 312 -0.84 -26.06 11.27
CA ASN A 312 -2.03 -25.65 12.04
C ASN A 312 -1.78 -24.44 12.94
N ILE A 313 -0.60 -23.81 12.86
CA ILE A 313 -0.29 -22.58 13.60
C ILE A 313 -0.15 -21.48 12.55
N LEU A 314 -0.79 -20.34 12.78
CA LEU A 314 -0.69 -19.22 11.84
C LEU A 314 0.77 -18.80 11.72
N LYS A 315 1.24 -18.76 10.48
CA LYS A 315 2.60 -18.32 10.19
C LYS A 315 2.75 -16.85 10.54
N LEU A 316 3.70 -16.56 11.41
CA LEU A 316 4.22 -15.21 11.63
C LEU A 316 5.26 -14.94 10.54
N PHE A 317 4.99 -13.97 9.68
CA PHE A 317 6.00 -13.51 8.71
C PHE A 317 7.04 -12.64 9.38
N GLY A 318 6.63 -11.83 10.35
CA GLY A 318 7.52 -10.97 11.10
C GLY A 318 6.80 -9.95 11.94
N ALA A 319 7.57 -9.01 12.49
CA ALA A 319 7.05 -8.02 13.42
C ALA A 319 7.86 -6.72 13.39
N SER A 320 7.25 -5.66 13.93
CA SER A 320 7.91 -4.38 14.18
C SER A 320 7.54 -3.81 15.54
N HIS A 321 8.55 -3.47 16.33
CA HIS A 321 8.39 -2.63 17.52
C HIS A 321 8.65 -1.15 17.22
N CYS A 322 9.15 -0.83 16.02
CA CYS A 322 9.54 0.52 15.59
C CYS A 322 8.36 1.34 15.05
N SER A 323 7.18 1.05 15.58
CA SER A 323 5.95 1.78 15.32
C SER A 323 5.10 1.80 16.57
N ARG A 324 4.30 2.85 16.71
CA ARG A 324 3.30 2.94 17.76
C ARG A 324 1.92 3.08 17.11
N PRO A 325 1.05 2.06 17.24
CA PRO A 325 1.24 0.73 17.85
C PRO A 325 2.24 -0.17 17.11
N ALA A 326 2.81 -1.15 17.84
CA ALA A 326 3.68 -2.21 17.31
C ALA A 326 2.90 -3.13 16.37
N LEU A 327 3.58 -3.76 15.42
CA LEU A 327 2.99 -4.57 14.35
C LEU A 327 3.40 -6.03 14.46
N LEU A 328 2.44 -6.93 14.25
CA LEU A 328 2.67 -8.32 13.84
C LEU A 328 2.13 -8.52 12.43
N VAL A 329 2.90 -9.19 11.58
CA VAL A 329 2.56 -9.49 10.18
C VAL A 329 2.31 -10.99 10.07
N LEU A 330 1.06 -11.38 9.85
CA LEU A 330 0.64 -12.78 9.88
C LEU A 330 0.05 -13.22 8.53
N GLU A 331 0.02 -14.53 8.33
CA GLU A 331 -0.80 -15.16 7.29
C GLU A 331 -2.27 -14.75 7.42
N ASP A 332 -2.91 -14.49 6.27
CA ASP A 332 -4.34 -14.20 6.21
C ASP A 332 -5.19 -15.47 6.37
N ALA A 333 -5.75 -15.65 7.57
CA ALA A 333 -6.77 -16.65 7.85
C ALA A 333 -8.11 -16.23 7.21
N THR A 334 -8.34 -16.64 5.97
CA THR A 334 -9.49 -16.20 5.16
C THR A 334 -10.86 -16.47 5.79
N ASN A 335 -10.98 -17.53 6.60
CA ASN A 335 -12.21 -17.91 7.29
C ASN A 335 -12.42 -17.15 8.63
N GLY A 336 -11.45 -16.35 9.05
CA GLY A 336 -11.49 -15.62 10.32
C GLY A 336 -11.42 -16.51 11.56
N PRO A 337 -11.78 -15.96 12.74
CA PRO A 337 -11.79 -16.69 14.00
C PRO A 337 -12.77 -17.88 13.98
N LEU A 338 -12.41 -18.97 14.67
CA LEU A 338 -13.23 -20.19 14.73
C LEU A 338 -14.68 -19.90 15.16
N VAL A 339 -14.85 -19.05 16.18
CA VAL A 339 -16.18 -18.70 16.73
C VAL A 339 -17.08 -18.07 15.67
N ASN A 340 -16.55 -17.13 14.88
CA ASN A 340 -17.30 -16.48 13.80
C ASN A 340 -17.65 -17.48 12.70
N TYR A 341 -16.68 -18.31 12.33
CA TYR A 341 -16.88 -19.36 11.33
C TYR A 341 -17.99 -20.34 11.72
N LEU A 342 -17.94 -20.86 12.95
CA LEU A 342 -18.95 -21.80 13.47
C LEU A 342 -20.34 -21.15 13.56
N THR A 343 -20.40 -19.87 13.94
CA THR A 343 -21.65 -19.11 14.02
C THR A 343 -22.28 -18.95 12.63
N LEU A 344 -21.48 -18.58 11.63
CA LEU A 344 -21.94 -18.46 10.25
C LEU A 344 -22.40 -19.81 9.69
N GLN A 345 -21.65 -20.89 9.95
CA GLN A 345 -22.05 -22.23 9.53
C GLN A 345 -23.40 -22.65 10.12
N ARG A 346 -23.63 -22.37 11.42
CA ARG A 346 -24.92 -22.66 12.07
C ARG A 346 -26.08 -21.89 11.42
N GLN A 347 -25.87 -20.61 11.09
CA GLN A 347 -26.87 -19.79 10.41
C GLN A 347 -27.19 -20.35 9.02
N LEU A 348 -26.17 -20.68 8.23
CA LEU A 348 -26.33 -21.27 6.89
C LEU A 348 -27.06 -22.62 6.95
N GLN A 349 -26.78 -23.45 7.95
CA GLN A 349 -27.50 -24.72 8.16
C GLN A 349 -28.97 -24.49 8.52
N ALA A 350 -29.26 -23.52 9.40
CA ALA A 350 -30.63 -23.17 9.76
C ALA A 350 -31.42 -22.64 8.55
N GLU A 351 -30.80 -21.83 7.70
CA GLU A 351 -31.41 -21.29 6.50
C GLU A 351 -31.67 -22.38 5.46
N LYS A 352 -30.71 -23.31 5.25
CA LYS A 352 -30.93 -24.50 4.40
C LYS A 352 -32.09 -25.36 4.90
N ARG A 353 -32.21 -25.58 6.21
CA ARG A 353 -33.35 -26.31 6.80
C ARG A 353 -34.67 -25.58 6.54
N ARG A 354 -34.71 -24.26 6.68
CA ARG A 354 -35.90 -23.44 6.34
C ARG A 354 -36.26 -23.51 4.86
N VAL A 355 -35.28 -23.50 3.96
CA VAL A 355 -35.50 -23.63 2.51
C VAL A 355 -35.96 -25.03 2.13
N LYS A 356 -35.37 -26.08 2.73
CA LYS A 356 -35.80 -27.48 2.54
C LYS A 356 -37.21 -27.73 3.06
N CYS A 357 -37.59 -27.10 4.19
CA CYS A 357 -38.98 -27.11 4.68
C CYS A 357 -39.97 -26.40 3.73
N LYS A 358 -39.49 -25.48 2.89
CA LYS A 358 -40.31 -24.75 1.90
C LYS A 358 -40.34 -25.42 0.52
N ARG A 359 -39.37 -26.28 0.18
CA ARG A 359 -39.31 -27.06 -1.06
C ARG A 359 -38.66 -28.42 -0.79
N PRO A 360 -39.45 -29.50 -0.69
CA PRO A 360 -38.98 -30.80 -0.21
C PRO A 360 -38.44 -31.71 -1.33
N GLU A 361 -37.77 -31.17 -2.35
CA GLU A 361 -37.14 -32.00 -3.40
C GLU A 361 -35.63 -32.13 -3.18
N GLU A 362 -35.17 -33.36 -3.32
CA GLU A 362 -33.90 -33.91 -2.86
C GLU A 362 -32.69 -33.33 -3.58
N VAL A 363 -31.67 -32.91 -2.82
CA VAL A 363 -30.32 -32.79 -3.34
C VAL A 363 -29.33 -33.29 -2.30
N ASN A 364 -28.74 -34.45 -2.60
CA ASN A 364 -27.58 -35.02 -1.93
C ASN A 364 -26.33 -34.33 -2.49
N LEU A 365 -25.63 -33.53 -1.69
CA LEU A 365 -24.35 -32.94 -2.08
C LEU A 365 -23.34 -33.10 -0.94
N GLN A 366 -22.42 -34.03 -1.19
CA GLN A 366 -21.18 -34.25 -0.47
C GLN A 366 -20.32 -32.98 -0.53
N TRP A 367 -19.88 -32.49 0.64
CA TRP A 367 -19.03 -31.30 0.72
C TRP A 367 -17.56 -31.73 0.68
N SER A 368 -16.78 -31.17 -0.24
CA SER A 368 -15.33 -31.15 -0.12
C SER A 368 -14.94 -29.99 0.79
N TYR A 369 -14.49 -30.36 1.99
CA TYR A 369 -13.95 -29.46 3.00
C TYR A 369 -12.69 -28.77 2.43
N ARG A 370 -12.74 -27.46 2.18
CA ARG A 370 -11.60 -26.68 1.68
C ARG A 370 -11.12 -25.74 2.80
N ASN A 371 -10.00 -26.14 3.42
CA ASN A 371 -9.14 -25.46 4.40
C ASN A 371 -9.46 -25.61 5.91
N GLN A 372 -8.56 -26.32 6.60
CA GLN A 372 -8.51 -26.64 8.04
C GLN A 372 -7.91 -25.54 8.93
N ARG A 373 -7.90 -24.27 8.50
CA ARG A 373 -7.21 -23.21 9.28
C ARG A 373 -8.20 -22.31 9.99
N HIS A 374 -8.06 -22.25 11.31
CA HIS A 374 -8.80 -21.35 12.18
C HIS A 374 -7.80 -20.58 13.05
N ALA A 375 -8.00 -19.27 13.19
CA ALA A 375 -7.30 -18.50 14.21
C ALA A 375 -7.85 -18.91 15.57
N LEU A 376 -6.99 -19.49 16.42
CA LEU A 376 -7.26 -19.67 17.85
C LEU A 376 -7.18 -18.33 18.56
#